data_AF-A0A5D4TB98-F1
#
_entry.id   AF-A0A5D4TB98-F1
#
_cell.length_a   1.000
_cell.length_b   1.000
_cell.length_c   1.000
_cell.angle_alpha   90.00
_cell.angle_beta   90.00
_cell.angle_gamma   90.00
#
_symmetry.space_group_name_H-M   'P 1'
#
loop_
_entity.id
_entity.type
_entity.pdbx_description
1 polymer ?
#
loop_
_entity_poly.entity_id
_entity_poly.type
_entity_poly.pdbx_seq_one_letter_code
_entity_poly.pdbx_strand_id
1 'polypeptide(L)'
;MKKRLILFLLLALIIGCSSNEQADAKYYLLIIEGDENISEKFSKFISNNYSVVKSEYLTDLATAKEKYPKYEIEKAPAVLIFETGGGELKQLKLKTYDIDEAVKFLEKTKKESQ
;
A
#
# COMPACT_ATOMS: atom_id res chain seq x y z
N MET A 1 -39.98 41.17 15.47
CA MET A 1 -39.39 40.45 14.32
C MET A 1 -37.93 40.86 14.16
N LYS A 2 -37.00 40.21 14.86
CA LYS A 2 -35.54 40.42 14.71
C LYS A 2 -34.79 39.17 15.15
N LYS A 3 -34.86 38.11 14.33
CA LYS A 3 -34.01 36.93 14.42
C LYS A 3 -33.95 36.38 13.00
N ARG A 4 -32.77 35.94 12.57
CA ARG A 4 -32.44 35.37 11.24
C ARG A 4 -31.84 36.37 10.24
N LEU A 5 -30.62 36.85 10.49
CA LEU A 5 -29.73 37.22 9.38
C LEU A 5 -28.23 37.18 9.73
N ILE A 6 -27.80 36.30 10.65
CA ILE A 6 -26.38 36.13 10.98
C ILE A 6 -26.09 34.63 11.16
N LEU A 7 -26.49 33.81 10.19
CA LEU A 7 -26.18 32.36 10.20
C LEU A 7 -25.80 31.83 8.80
N PHE A 8 -25.43 32.71 7.87
CA PHE A 8 -25.03 32.32 6.51
C PHE A 8 -23.56 32.58 6.17
N LEU A 9 -22.78 33.17 7.09
CA LEU A 9 -21.38 33.55 6.81
C LEU A 9 -20.33 32.51 7.23
N LEU A 10 -20.75 31.31 7.65
CA LEU A 10 -19.84 30.24 8.13
C LEU A 10 -19.79 29.01 7.20
N LEU A 11 -20.53 29.00 6.08
CA LEU A 11 -20.57 27.84 5.17
C LEU A 11 -19.65 27.93 3.92
N ALA A 12 -18.86 29.00 3.77
CA ALA A 12 -18.11 29.23 2.52
C ALA A 12 -16.66 28.69 2.50
N LEU A 13 -16.19 27.96 3.54
CA LEU A 13 -14.77 27.58 3.66
C LEU A 13 -14.45 26.08 3.50
N ILE A 14 -15.40 25.25 3.07
CA ILE A 14 -15.17 23.80 2.88
C ILE A 14 -15.39 23.34 1.42
N ILE A 15 -15.09 24.21 0.47
CA ILE A 15 -14.88 23.81 -0.94
C ILE A 15 -13.39 23.96 -1.27
N GLY A 16 -12.54 23.37 -0.44
CA GLY A 16 -11.23 22.92 -0.88
C GLY A 16 -11.44 21.53 -1.45
N CYS A 17 -11.62 21.44 -2.77
CA CYS A 17 -11.49 20.17 -3.48
C CYS A 17 -10.13 19.58 -3.08
N SER A 18 -10.14 18.54 -2.25
CA SER A 18 -9.02 17.62 -2.19
C SER A 18 -8.97 16.99 -3.57
N SER A 19 -8.23 17.62 -4.49
CA SER A 19 -7.66 16.91 -5.60
C SER A 19 -6.79 15.85 -4.96
N ASN A 20 -7.38 14.67 -4.74
CA ASN A 20 -6.63 13.43 -4.67
C ASN A 20 -6.02 13.28 -6.06
N GLU A 21 -4.99 14.08 -6.34
CA GLU A 21 -3.89 13.64 -7.15
C GLU A 21 -3.31 12.46 -6.37
N GLN A 22 -3.91 11.30 -6.56
CA GLN A 22 -3.26 10.03 -6.33
C GLN A 22 -2.19 9.96 -7.41
N ALA A 23 -1.16 10.79 -7.28
CA ALA A 23 0.02 10.79 -8.11
C ALA A 23 0.50 9.34 -8.14
N ASP A 24 0.51 8.72 -9.34
CA ASP A 24 0.75 7.30 -9.61
C ASP A 24 1.59 6.60 -8.55
N ALA A 25 0.95 6.18 -7.45
CA ALA A 25 1.66 5.68 -6.29
C ALA A 25 2.23 4.31 -6.67
N LYS A 26 3.56 4.22 -6.76
CA LYS A 26 4.25 2.98 -7.12
C LYS A 26 4.52 2.17 -5.87
N TYR A 27 4.42 0.85 -5.97
CA TYR A 27 4.58 -0.06 -4.85
C TYR A 27 5.74 -1.03 -5.04
N TYR A 28 6.45 -1.29 -3.94
CA TYR A 28 7.40 -2.39 -3.79
C TYR A 28 6.83 -3.41 -2.80
N LEU A 29 6.88 -4.69 -3.15
CA LEU A 29 6.42 -5.79 -2.29
C LEU A 29 7.62 -6.50 -1.66
N LEU A 30 7.58 -6.69 -0.35
CA LEU A 30 8.42 -7.66 0.34
C LEU A 30 7.52 -8.79 0.82
N ILE A 31 7.75 -9.99 0.30
CA ILE A 31 6.95 -11.17 0.58
C ILE A 31 7.85 -12.19 1.28
N ILE A 32 7.49 -12.51 2.52
CA ILE A 32 8.16 -13.51 3.34
C ILE A 32 7.27 -14.75 3.31
N GLU A 33 7.74 -15.81 2.67
CA GLU A 33 6.94 -17.02 2.43
C GLU A 33 6.92 -17.94 3.65
N GLY A 34 8.09 -18.21 4.26
CA GLY A 34 8.21 -19.28 5.24
C GLY A 34 8.01 -20.63 4.56
N ASP A 35 7.24 -21.51 5.19
CA ASP A 35 6.96 -22.86 4.68
C ASP A 35 5.87 -22.89 3.58
N GLU A 36 5.11 -21.79 3.42
CA GLU A 36 4.03 -21.68 2.45
C GLU A 36 4.48 -20.92 1.19
N ASN A 37 4.38 -21.54 0.02
CA ASN A 37 4.59 -20.83 -1.24
C ASN A 37 3.36 -19.96 -1.57
N ILE A 38 3.50 -18.65 -1.32
CA ILE A 38 2.46 -17.66 -1.57
C ILE A 38 2.76 -16.77 -2.77
N SER A 39 3.94 -16.89 -3.39
CA SER A 39 4.38 -16.05 -4.50
C SER A 39 3.42 -16.01 -5.69
N GLU A 40 2.79 -17.13 -6.00
CA GLU A 40 1.85 -17.24 -7.12
C GLU A 40 0.67 -16.26 -6.98
N LYS A 41 0.18 -16.05 -5.74
CA LYS A 41 -0.92 -15.11 -5.46
C LYS A 41 -0.55 -13.66 -5.80
N PHE A 42 0.74 -13.33 -5.79
CA PHE A 42 1.23 -11.97 -6.02
C PHE A 42 1.75 -11.72 -7.44
N SER A 43 2.04 -12.78 -8.20
CA SER A 43 2.56 -12.70 -9.56
C SER A 43 1.72 -11.78 -10.47
N LYS A 44 0.38 -11.82 -10.35
CA LYS A 44 -0.55 -11.00 -11.15
C LYS A 44 -0.34 -9.49 -10.99
N PHE A 45 0.17 -9.05 -9.84
CA PHE A 45 0.37 -7.64 -9.53
C PHE A 45 1.65 -7.08 -10.16
N ILE A 46 2.61 -7.94 -10.51
CA ILE A 46 3.83 -7.56 -11.23
C ILE A 46 3.50 -7.50 -12.73
N SER A 47 2.57 -6.63 -13.09
CA SER A 47 2.14 -6.41 -14.47
C SER A 47 1.89 -4.93 -14.72
N ASN A 48 1.83 -4.52 -15.99
CA ASN A 48 1.57 -3.13 -16.36
C ASN A 48 0.19 -2.61 -15.90
N ASN A 49 -0.71 -3.51 -15.49
CA ASN A 49 -2.07 -3.20 -15.06
C ASN A 49 -2.17 -2.76 -13.59
N TYR A 50 -1.10 -2.91 -12.80
CA TYR A 50 -1.06 -2.50 -11.41
C TYR A 50 0.10 -1.54 -11.17
N SER A 51 0.08 -0.87 -10.03
CA SER A 51 1.13 0.07 -9.65
C SER A 51 2.32 -0.57 -8.90
N VAL A 52 2.40 -1.90 -8.86
CA VAL A 52 3.58 -2.60 -8.32
C VAL A 52 4.71 -2.55 -9.35
N VAL A 53 5.87 -2.05 -8.93
CA VAL A 53 7.04 -1.90 -9.81
C VAL A 53 8.17 -2.89 -9.49
N LYS A 54 8.14 -3.49 -8.30
CA LYS A 54 9.14 -4.48 -7.87
C LYS A 54 8.59 -5.35 -6.75
N SER A 55 9.08 -6.58 -6.67
CA SER A 55 8.84 -7.51 -5.57
C SER A 55 10.14 -8.18 -5.16
N GLU A 56 10.34 -8.43 -3.87
CA GLU A 56 11.34 -9.33 -3.33
C GLU A 56 10.65 -10.46 -2.56
N TYR A 57 11.11 -11.67 -2.80
CA TYR A 57 10.64 -12.87 -2.13
C TYR A 57 11.75 -13.38 -1.22
N LEU A 58 11.43 -13.60 0.04
CA LEU A 58 12.30 -14.23 1.03
C LEU A 58 11.62 -15.50 1.51
N THR A 59 12.26 -16.64 1.31
CA THR A 59 11.74 -17.93 1.76
C THR A 59 11.92 -18.13 3.27
N ASP A 60 12.89 -17.44 3.88
CA ASP A 60 13.27 -17.64 5.27
C ASP A 60 13.03 -16.39 6.16
N LEU A 61 12.39 -16.61 7.32
CA LEU A 61 12.07 -15.56 8.29
C LEU A 61 13.34 -14.97 8.93
N ALA A 62 14.37 -15.78 9.19
CA ALA A 62 15.59 -15.28 9.80
C ALA A 62 16.31 -14.29 8.87
N THR A 63 16.38 -14.61 7.58
CA THR A 63 16.90 -13.74 6.52
C THR A 63 16.10 -12.43 6.44
N ALA A 64 14.77 -12.49 6.57
CA ALA A 64 13.93 -11.30 6.58
C ALA A 64 14.22 -10.40 7.79
N LYS A 65 14.38 -10.99 8.99
CA LYS A 65 14.74 -10.26 10.21
C LYS A 65 16.14 -9.64 10.12
N GLU A 66 17.09 -10.31 9.49
CA GLU A 66 18.46 -9.81 9.30
C GLU A 66 18.52 -8.65 8.30
N LYS A 67 17.87 -8.80 7.13
CA LYS A 67 17.87 -7.77 6.08
C LYS A 67 17.02 -6.55 6.45
N TYR A 68 15.92 -6.78 7.16
CA TYR A 68 14.90 -5.78 7.44
C TYR A 68 14.54 -5.68 8.93
N PRO A 69 15.53 -5.49 9.83
CA PRO A 69 15.33 -5.57 11.28
C PRO A 69 14.37 -4.49 11.80
N LYS A 70 14.35 -3.32 11.14
CA LYS A 70 13.52 -2.17 11.53
C LYS A 70 12.01 -2.39 11.43
N TYR A 71 11.55 -3.45 10.74
CA TYR A 71 10.12 -3.69 10.54
C TYR A 71 9.53 -4.72 11.48
N GLU A 72 10.35 -5.33 12.36
CA GLU A 72 9.88 -6.27 13.39
C GLU A 72 8.93 -7.32 12.81
N ILE A 73 9.45 -8.12 11.87
CA ILE A 73 8.71 -9.20 11.20
C ILE A 73 8.72 -10.39 12.17
N GLU A 74 7.58 -10.70 12.80
CA GLU A 74 7.54 -11.67 13.90
C GLU A 74 7.44 -13.11 13.41
N LYS A 75 6.64 -13.33 12.36
CA LYS A 75 6.28 -14.64 11.79
C LYS A 75 6.17 -14.59 10.26
N ALA A 76 6.17 -15.77 9.65
CA ALA A 76 5.89 -15.99 8.24
C ALA A 76 4.62 -16.89 8.09
N PRO A 77 3.84 -16.76 7.01
CA PRO A 77 4.04 -15.81 5.93
C PRO A 77 3.74 -14.36 6.35
N ALA A 78 4.38 -13.39 5.69
CA ALA A 78 4.19 -11.97 5.92
C ALA A 78 4.34 -11.18 4.63
N VAL A 79 3.56 -10.12 4.49
CA VAL A 79 3.64 -9.22 3.33
C VAL A 79 3.78 -7.79 3.81
N LEU A 80 4.82 -7.13 3.34
CA LEU A 80 5.05 -5.71 3.56
C LEU A 80 4.95 -4.99 2.21
N ILE A 81 4.09 -3.97 2.15
CA ILE A 81 3.85 -3.17 0.95
C ILE A 81 4.37 -1.76 1.22
N PHE A 82 5.29 -1.33 0.38
CA PHE A 82 5.92 -0.03 0.47
C PHE A 82 5.51 0.84 -0.70
N GLU A 83 5.20 2.11 -0.46
CA GLU A 83 5.25 3.11 -1.51
C GLU A 83 6.71 3.38 -1.88
N THR A 84 6.99 3.55 -3.17
CA THR A 84 8.33 3.79 -3.72
C THR A 84 8.33 4.88 -4.79
N GLY A 85 9.45 5.59 -4.92
CA GLY A 85 9.71 6.49 -6.06
C GLY A 85 10.22 5.79 -7.32
N GLY A 86 10.21 4.45 -7.40
CA GLY A 86 10.79 3.70 -8.52
C GLY A 86 12.23 3.24 -8.29
N GLY A 87 12.69 3.18 -7.04
CA GLY A 87 14.02 2.69 -6.69
C GLY A 87 14.27 2.68 -5.17
N GLU A 88 13.79 3.69 -4.46
CA GLU A 88 13.92 3.81 -3.01
C GLU A 88 12.60 3.51 -2.29
N LEU A 89 12.66 2.78 -1.18
CA LEU A 89 11.52 2.57 -0.29
C LEU A 89 11.20 3.88 0.43
N LYS A 90 9.99 4.41 0.24
CA LYS A 90 9.56 5.67 0.88
C LYS A 90 8.82 5.42 2.18
N GLN A 91 7.66 4.76 2.09
CA GLN A 91 6.76 4.60 3.23
C GLN A 91 6.17 3.19 3.26
N LEU A 92 6.17 2.56 4.44
CA LEU A 92 5.40 1.33 4.68
C LEU A 92 3.91 1.66 4.69
N LYS A 93 3.14 1.07 3.78
CA LYS A 93 1.68 1.26 3.67
C LYS A 93 0.90 0.12 4.32
N LEU A 94 1.46 -1.09 4.28
CA LEU A 94 0.85 -2.27 4.90
C LEU A 94 1.95 -3.20 5.39
N LYS A 95 1.84 -3.67 6.64
CA LYS A 95 2.51 -4.88 7.15
C LYS A 95 1.40 -5.79 7.63
N THR A 96 1.25 -6.95 7.00
CA THR A 96 0.22 -7.91 7.38
C THR A 96 0.73 -9.34 7.32
N TYR A 97 0.10 -10.19 8.13
CA TYR A 97 0.24 -11.65 8.09
C TYR A 97 -0.98 -12.31 7.43
N ASP A 98 -1.98 -11.52 7.04
CA ASP A 98 -3.16 -11.95 6.28
C ASP A 98 -2.90 -11.71 4.79
N ILE A 99 -2.73 -12.80 4.04
CA ILE A 99 -2.45 -12.76 2.61
C ILE A 99 -3.60 -12.14 1.81
N ASP A 100 -4.84 -12.37 2.24
CA ASP A 100 -6.01 -11.84 1.55
C ASP A 100 -6.15 -10.34 1.78
N GLU A 101 -5.74 -9.84 2.95
CA GLU A 101 -5.64 -8.40 3.20
C GLU A 101 -4.64 -7.73 2.25
N ALA A 102 -3.46 -8.32 2.09
CA ALA A 102 -2.44 -7.83 1.16
C ALA A 102 -2.95 -7.84 -0.30
N VAL A 103 -3.62 -8.91 -0.72
CA VAL A 103 -4.22 -9.02 -2.05
C VAL A 103 -5.28 -7.93 -2.26
N LYS A 104 -6.20 -7.74 -1.31
CA LYS A 104 -7.24 -6.69 -1.39
C LYS A 104 -6.66 -5.28 -1.43
N PHE A 105 -5.53 -5.05 -0.75
CA PHE A 105 -4.82 -3.78 -0.87
C PHE A 105 -4.33 -3.58 -2.31
N LEU A 106 -3.65 -4.57 -2.88
CA LEU A 106 -3.07 -4.47 -4.22
C LEU A 106 -4.11 -4.40 -5.34
N GLU A 107 -5.28 -5.01 -5.16
CA GLU A 107 -6.37 -4.92 -6.13
C GLU A 107 -6.88 -3.48 -6.32
N LYS A 108 -6.80 -2.65 -5.27
CA LYS A 108 -7.13 -1.21 -5.34
C LYS A 108 -6.07 -0.38 -6.08
N THR A 109 -4.92 -0.97 -6.41
CA THR A 109 -3.82 -0.31 -7.14
C THR A 109 -3.87 -0.56 -8.63
N LYS A 110 -4.93 -1.19 -9.12
CA LYS A 110 -5.16 -1.41 -10.55
C LYS A 110 -5.23 -0.05 -11.24
N LYS A 111 -4.43 0.12 -12.29
CA LYS A 111 -4.47 1.32 -13.12
C LYS A 111 -5.74 1.29 -13.95
N GLU A 112 -6.47 2.38 -13.94
CA GLU A 112 -7.54 2.58 -14.93
C GLU A 112 -6.85 2.65 -16.29
N SER A 113 -7.28 1.79 -17.23
CA SER A 113 -6.80 1.84 -18.61
C SER A 113 -7.19 3.20 -19.19
N GLN A 114 -6.22 4.06 -19.43
CA GLN A 114 -6.42 5.26 -20.27
C GLN A 114 -6.61 4.85 -21.72
#